data_AF-A0A961QSY8-F1
#
_entry.id   AF-A0A961QSY8-F1
#
_cell.length_a   1.000
_cell.length_b   1.000
_cell.length_c   1.000
_cell.angle_alpha   90.00
_cell.angle_beta   90.00
_cell.angle_gamma   90.00
#
_symmetry.space_group_name_H-M   'P 1'
#
loop_
_entity.id
_entity.type
_entity.pdbx_description
1 polymer ?
#
loop_
_entity_poly.entity_id
_entity_poly.type
_entity_poly.pdbx_seq_one_letter_code
_entity_poly.pdbx_strand_id
1 'polypeptide(L)'
;RAAGHAVTLAAGEHVRMPRHYRGRDIQWWMDRAGIHDAGHDAVDDPERVRRLPSAQLAGTSERRFFDLNSLQDAGVEIVGRLSAIRDGQALFSGALANCCALSDQKMNRLLATLDEWAERAQPEGLQGIERFAPTRVPNPPRLTQDLTRGKFRTVIWATGFRPDHGWLHAPVFDRKGRLAHREGVVAPGLYALGLPFLRRRNSALIDGVGADAAHLADHIAGTRGRLAA
;
A
#
# COMPACT_ATOMS: atom_id res chain seq x y z
N ARG A 1 10.87 25.17 -8.31
CA ARG A 1 10.89 23.71 -8.58
C ARG A 1 12.07 23.11 -7.84
N ALA A 2 11.87 22.09 -7.01
CA ALA A 2 12.96 21.52 -6.20
C ALA A 2 14.01 20.74 -7.03
N ALA A 3 13.60 20.06 -8.11
CA ALA A 3 14.46 19.17 -8.90
C ALA A 3 15.33 19.88 -9.97
N GLY A 4 15.19 21.19 -10.17
CA GLY A 4 15.89 21.92 -11.24
C GLY A 4 15.42 21.60 -12.68
N HIS A 5 14.56 20.60 -12.88
CA HIS A 5 13.93 20.26 -14.16
C HIS A 5 12.42 20.01 -14.00
N ALA A 6 11.71 19.89 -15.13
CA ALA A 6 10.31 19.48 -15.11
C ALA A 6 10.20 18.00 -14.71
N VAL A 7 9.21 17.69 -13.87
CA VAL A 7 8.90 16.32 -13.42
C VAL A 7 7.42 16.07 -13.64
N THR A 8 7.09 14.94 -14.25
CA THR A 8 5.72 14.45 -14.43
C THR A 8 5.60 13.12 -13.70
N LEU A 9 4.60 12.98 -12.84
CA LEU A 9 4.26 11.74 -12.16
C LEU A 9 2.95 11.18 -12.74
N ALA A 10 3.02 9.98 -13.33
CA ALA A 10 1.83 9.24 -13.73
C ALA A 10 1.28 8.46 -12.53
N ALA A 11 0.12 8.86 -12.03
CA ALA A 11 -0.50 8.29 -10.84
C ALA A 11 -1.73 7.43 -11.20
N GLY A 12 -1.80 6.23 -10.61
CA GLY A 12 -2.94 5.32 -10.71
C GLY A 12 -3.71 5.22 -9.39
N GLU A 13 -4.31 4.06 -9.14
CA GLU A 13 -4.85 3.75 -7.81
C GLU A 13 -3.72 3.80 -6.78
N HIS A 14 -3.97 4.49 -5.68
CA HIS A 14 -3.02 4.66 -4.59
C HIS A 14 -3.78 4.83 -3.26
N VAL A 15 -3.02 4.84 -2.17
CA VAL A 15 -3.52 5.12 -0.83
C VAL A 15 -2.83 6.38 -0.31
N ARG A 16 -3.63 7.42 -0.09
CA ARG A 16 -3.22 8.65 0.59
C ARG A 16 -3.36 8.42 2.09
N MET A 17 -2.32 8.73 2.84
CA MET A 17 -2.30 8.52 4.28
C MET A 17 -1.26 9.44 4.92
N PRO A 18 -1.64 10.24 5.93
CA PRO A 18 -0.68 11.15 6.55
C PRO A 18 0.36 10.37 7.34
N ARG A 19 1.59 10.89 7.43
CA ARG A 19 2.63 10.26 8.25
C ARG A 19 2.31 10.37 9.74
N HIS A 20 1.74 11.51 10.13
CA HIS A 20 1.29 11.78 11.49
C HIS A 20 -0.16 12.24 11.47
N TYR A 21 -0.89 11.91 12.53
CA TYR A 21 -2.23 12.40 12.78
C TYR A 21 -2.37 12.66 14.28
N ARG A 22 -2.90 13.82 14.68
CA ARG A 22 -3.14 14.19 16.07
C ARG A 22 -1.91 13.99 16.97
N GLY A 23 -0.72 14.32 16.45
CA GLY A 23 0.56 14.24 17.17
C GLY A 23 1.18 12.85 17.29
N ARG A 24 0.59 11.81 16.69
CA ARG A 24 1.14 10.43 16.68
C ARG A 24 1.38 9.94 15.27
N ASP A 25 2.32 9.01 15.14
CA ASP A 25 2.60 8.33 13.88
C ASP A 25 1.38 7.53 13.42
N ILE A 26 1.13 7.47 12.11
CA ILE A 26 -0.02 6.73 11.60
C ILE A 26 0.08 5.21 11.85
N GLN A 27 1.30 4.65 11.91
CA GLN A 27 1.46 3.24 12.26
C GLN A 27 1.10 3.00 13.72
N TRP A 28 1.51 3.89 14.63
CA TRP A 28 1.08 3.84 16.04
C TRP A 28 -0.44 3.83 16.17
N TRP A 29 -1.14 4.66 15.38
CA TRP A 29 -2.59 4.66 15.36
C TRP A 29 -3.18 3.34 14.90
N MET A 30 -2.67 2.81 13.79
CA MET A 30 -3.15 1.56 13.21
C MET A 30 -2.87 0.36 14.13
N ASP A 31 -1.76 0.37 14.87
CA ASP A 31 -1.45 -0.65 15.88
C ASP A 31 -2.43 -0.55 17.05
N ARG A 32 -2.58 0.65 17.64
CA ARG A 32 -3.42 0.86 18.83
C ARG A 32 -4.90 0.63 18.57
N ALA A 33 -5.37 0.97 17.37
CA ALA A 33 -6.74 0.71 16.94
C ALA A 33 -6.97 -0.75 16.50
N GLY A 34 -5.95 -1.62 16.57
CA GLY A 34 -6.04 -3.04 16.19
C GLY A 34 -6.21 -3.27 14.68
N ILE A 35 -5.97 -2.25 13.86
CA ILE A 35 -6.10 -2.35 12.40
C ILE A 35 -5.04 -3.29 11.86
N HIS A 36 -3.79 -3.19 12.33
CA HIS A 36 -2.70 -4.06 11.88
C HIS A 36 -2.90 -5.53 12.25
N ASP A 37 -3.52 -5.78 13.41
CA ASP A 37 -3.81 -7.13 13.89
C ASP A 37 -5.07 -7.76 13.30
N ALA A 38 -5.84 -7.00 12.51
CA ALA A 38 -7.04 -7.53 11.87
C ALA A 38 -6.69 -8.74 10.97
N GLY A 39 -7.22 -9.90 11.34
CA GLY A 39 -7.06 -11.16 10.60
C GLY A 39 -8.15 -11.38 9.55
N HIS A 40 -8.17 -12.57 8.95
CA HIS A 40 -9.15 -12.92 7.92
C HIS A 40 -10.61 -12.80 8.39
N ASP A 41 -10.89 -13.09 9.66
CA ASP A 41 -12.25 -13.04 10.23
C ASP A 41 -12.79 -11.61 10.39
N ALA A 42 -11.91 -10.61 10.36
CA ALA A 42 -12.26 -9.20 10.51
C ALA A 42 -12.44 -8.49 9.14
N VAL A 43 -12.37 -9.23 8.02
CA VAL A 43 -12.40 -8.64 6.68
C VAL A 43 -13.29 -9.47 5.74
N ASP A 44 -14.28 -8.82 5.14
CA ASP A 44 -15.22 -9.46 4.20
C ASP A 44 -14.56 -10.01 2.93
N ASP A 45 -13.54 -9.29 2.40
CA ASP A 45 -12.81 -9.66 1.19
C ASP A 45 -11.29 -9.60 1.42
N PRO A 46 -10.69 -10.69 1.96
CA PRO A 46 -9.24 -10.81 2.15
C PRO A 46 -8.46 -10.62 0.84
N GLU A 47 -9.03 -11.05 -0.26
CA GLU A 47 -8.47 -10.98 -1.59
C GLU A 47 -8.30 -9.53 -2.07
N ARG A 48 -9.28 -8.68 -1.77
CA ARG A 48 -9.18 -7.23 -2.00
C ARG A 48 -8.12 -6.58 -1.12
N VAL A 49 -8.00 -6.98 0.16
CA VAL A 49 -6.97 -6.43 1.06
C VAL A 49 -5.56 -6.74 0.55
N ARG A 50 -5.32 -7.96 0.05
CA ARG A 50 -4.03 -8.36 -0.56
C ARG A 50 -3.62 -7.51 -1.76
N ARG A 51 -4.57 -6.86 -2.43
CA ARG A 51 -4.35 -6.02 -3.62
C ARG A 51 -4.30 -4.53 -3.31
N LEU A 52 -4.47 -4.13 -2.05
CA LEU A 52 -4.39 -2.72 -1.70
C LEU A 52 -2.99 -2.18 -2.00
N PRO A 53 -2.88 -1.02 -2.68
CA PRO A 53 -1.59 -0.35 -2.84
C PRO A 53 -0.96 -0.04 -1.49
N SER A 54 0.37 -0.07 -1.44
CA SER A 54 1.13 0.37 -0.27
C SER A 54 0.82 1.83 0.07
N ALA A 55 0.80 2.15 1.37
CA ALA A 55 0.65 3.52 1.82
C ALA A 55 1.88 4.37 1.42
N GLN A 56 1.63 5.61 1.02
CA GLN A 56 2.67 6.57 0.63
C GLN A 56 3.31 7.21 1.87
N LEU A 57 4.15 6.45 2.58
CA LEU A 57 4.85 6.94 3.77
C LEU A 57 6.35 7.09 3.51
N ALA A 58 6.91 8.23 3.92
CA ALA A 58 8.35 8.47 3.89
C ALA A 58 8.94 8.34 5.31
N GLY A 59 10.08 7.67 5.43
CA GLY A 59 10.84 7.53 6.69
C GLY A 59 11.86 8.66 6.91
N THR A 60 11.54 9.88 6.51
CA THR A 60 12.47 11.03 6.63
C THR A 60 12.42 11.65 8.03
N SER A 61 13.53 12.26 8.46
CA SER A 61 13.61 12.98 9.74
C SER A 61 12.63 14.15 9.82
N GLU A 62 12.32 14.78 8.68
CA GLU A 62 11.35 15.87 8.59
C GLU A 62 9.91 15.42 8.87
N ARG A 63 9.63 14.11 8.83
CA ARG A 63 8.32 13.53 9.20
C ARG A 63 7.13 14.13 8.44
N ARG A 64 7.40 14.74 7.28
CA ARG A 64 6.41 15.46 6.47
C ARG A 64 5.42 14.48 5.86
N PHE A 65 4.19 14.95 5.73
CA PHE A 65 3.19 14.26 4.91
C PHE A 65 3.53 14.48 3.42
N PHE A 66 3.85 13.40 2.73
CA PHE A 66 4.10 13.41 1.30
C PHE A 66 2.91 12.80 0.55
N ASP A 67 2.12 13.65 -0.09
CA ASP A 67 1.04 13.28 -0.97
C ASP A 67 1.14 13.99 -2.34
N LEU A 68 0.17 13.73 -3.21
CA LEU A 68 0.12 14.38 -4.53
C LEU A 68 0.01 15.91 -4.45
N ASN A 69 -0.54 16.48 -3.37
CA ASN A 69 -0.57 17.93 -3.19
C ASN A 69 0.82 18.47 -2.87
N SER A 70 1.54 17.84 -1.94
CA SER A 70 2.91 18.22 -1.59
C SER A 70 3.87 18.14 -2.78
N LEU A 71 3.68 17.14 -3.66
CA LEU A 71 4.47 17.00 -4.89
C LEU A 71 4.13 18.12 -5.89
N GLN A 72 2.85 18.49 -6.03
CA GLN A 72 2.43 19.61 -6.86
C GLN A 72 3.00 20.94 -6.32
N ASP A 73 3.03 21.14 -5.00
CA ASP A 73 3.64 22.32 -4.39
C ASP A 73 5.16 22.40 -4.67
N ALA A 74 5.82 21.25 -4.79
CA ALA A 74 7.22 21.15 -5.23
C ALA A 74 7.43 21.37 -6.75
N GLY A 75 6.34 21.47 -7.52
CA GLY A 75 6.31 21.72 -8.96
C GLY A 75 6.25 20.45 -9.82
N VAL A 76 5.82 19.31 -9.27
CA VAL A 76 5.57 18.08 -10.02
C VAL A 76 4.20 18.15 -10.69
N GLU A 77 4.15 17.89 -11.99
CA GLU A 77 2.88 17.72 -12.71
C GLU A 77 2.33 16.31 -12.48
N ILE A 78 1.06 16.20 -12.07
CA ILE A 78 0.39 14.90 -11.91
C ILE A 78 -0.45 14.62 -13.15
N VAL A 79 -0.25 13.45 -13.75
CA VAL A 79 -1.07 12.94 -14.86
C VAL A 79 -1.66 11.58 -14.48
N GLY A 80 -2.68 11.14 -15.21
CA GLY A 80 -3.28 9.84 -14.97
C GLY A 80 -2.32 8.68 -15.28
N ARG A 81 -2.70 7.48 -14.84
CA ARG A 81 -1.93 6.25 -15.05
C ARG A 81 -1.56 6.09 -16.53
N LEU A 82 -0.27 5.85 -16.80
CA LEU A 82 0.18 5.47 -18.13
C LEU A 82 -0.53 4.17 -18.56
N SER A 83 -1.28 4.26 -19.65
CA SER A 83 -2.16 3.19 -20.13
C SER A 83 -1.54 2.47 -21.33
N ALA A 84 -0.88 3.22 -22.22
CA ALA A 84 -0.15 2.66 -23.36
C ALA A 84 0.87 3.68 -23.89
N ILE A 85 1.81 3.18 -24.70
CA ILE A 85 2.63 3.99 -25.60
C ILE A 85 2.31 3.52 -27.02
N ARG A 86 1.93 4.45 -27.91
CA ARG A 86 1.61 4.18 -29.33
C ARG A 86 2.21 5.26 -30.20
N ASP A 87 2.96 4.88 -31.23
CA ASP A 87 3.54 5.81 -32.21
C ASP A 87 4.31 6.98 -31.57
N GLY A 88 5.08 6.69 -30.51
CA GLY A 88 5.83 7.70 -29.76
C GLY A 88 4.99 8.60 -28.84
N GLN A 89 3.70 8.31 -28.65
CA GLN A 89 2.83 9.01 -27.70
C GLN A 89 2.51 8.15 -26.47
N ALA A 90 2.71 8.72 -25.28
CA ALA A 90 2.16 8.20 -24.04
C ALA A 90 0.68 8.56 -23.93
N LEU A 91 -0.15 7.58 -23.58
CA LEU A 91 -1.58 7.73 -23.31
C LEU A 91 -1.84 7.59 -21.82
N PHE A 92 -2.46 8.58 -21.21
CA PHE A 92 -2.78 8.62 -19.78
C PHE A 92 -4.27 8.40 -19.55
N SER A 93 -4.60 7.68 -18.48
CA SER A 93 -5.98 7.42 -18.10
C SER A 93 -6.69 8.71 -17.64
N GLY A 94 -7.91 8.94 -18.14
CA GLY A 94 -8.79 10.01 -17.66
C GLY A 94 -9.36 9.79 -16.25
N ALA A 95 -9.09 8.63 -15.63
CA ALA A 95 -9.64 8.26 -14.32
C ALA A 95 -8.93 8.92 -13.12
N LEU A 96 -7.93 9.79 -13.34
CA LEU A 96 -7.13 10.40 -12.27
C LEU A 96 -7.99 11.05 -11.18
N ALA A 97 -9.00 11.83 -11.57
CA ALA A 97 -9.89 12.51 -10.62
C ALA A 97 -10.61 11.51 -9.70
N ASN A 98 -11.13 10.43 -10.27
CA ASN A 98 -11.79 9.38 -9.52
C ASN A 98 -10.80 8.62 -8.60
N CYS A 99 -9.59 8.31 -9.09
CA CYS A 99 -8.55 7.68 -8.26
C CYS A 99 -8.19 8.56 -7.05
N CYS A 100 -8.04 9.87 -7.24
CA CYS A 100 -7.74 10.82 -6.16
C CYS A 100 -8.90 10.91 -5.15
N ALA A 101 -10.14 11.06 -5.62
CA ALA A 101 -11.31 11.12 -4.76
C ALA A 101 -11.50 9.85 -3.91
N LEU A 102 -11.30 8.67 -4.51
CA LEU A 102 -11.35 7.39 -3.78
C LEU A 102 -10.22 7.27 -2.75
N SER A 103 -9.03 7.74 -3.07
CA SER A 103 -7.87 7.77 -2.16
C SER A 103 -8.13 8.68 -0.96
N ASP A 104 -8.64 9.89 -1.19
CA ASP A 104 -9.05 10.83 -0.14
C ASP A 104 -10.15 10.25 0.75
N GLN A 105 -11.15 9.59 0.14
CA GLN A 105 -12.22 8.95 0.89
C GLN A 105 -11.71 7.80 1.78
N LYS A 106 -10.77 6.98 1.27
CA LYS A 106 -10.13 5.91 2.06
C LYS A 106 -9.36 6.50 3.25
N MET A 107 -8.60 7.57 3.04
CA MET A 107 -7.89 8.28 4.10
C MET A 107 -8.86 8.80 5.17
N ASN A 108 -9.90 9.53 4.75
CA ASN A 108 -10.85 10.12 5.69
C ASN A 108 -11.62 9.07 6.49
N ARG A 109 -11.97 7.93 5.89
CA ARG A 109 -12.56 6.79 6.63
C ARG A 109 -11.61 6.23 7.67
N LEU A 110 -10.33 6.03 7.31
CA LEU A 110 -9.33 5.58 8.27
C LEU A 110 -9.23 6.55 9.46
N LEU A 111 -9.08 7.86 9.18
CA LEU A 111 -8.97 8.87 10.23
C LEU A 111 -10.21 8.92 11.13
N ALA A 112 -11.41 8.76 10.56
CA ALA A 112 -12.65 8.66 11.33
C ALA A 112 -12.66 7.43 12.26
N THR A 113 -12.25 6.25 11.78
CA THR A 113 -12.11 5.06 12.63
C THR A 113 -11.11 5.28 13.77
N LEU A 114 -10.01 6.00 13.52
CA LEU A 114 -9.04 6.34 14.55
C LEU A 114 -9.61 7.32 15.59
N ASP A 115 -10.39 8.30 15.15
CA ASP A 115 -11.08 9.24 16.03
C ASP A 115 -12.10 8.51 16.92
N GLU A 116 -12.92 7.63 16.34
CA GLU A 116 -13.88 6.80 17.09
C GLU A 116 -13.18 5.91 18.13
N TRP A 117 -12.03 5.31 17.79
CA TRP A 117 -11.23 4.56 18.76
C TRP A 117 -10.68 5.47 19.86
N ALA A 118 -10.19 6.67 19.51
CA ALA A 118 -9.65 7.63 20.47
C ALA A 118 -10.70 8.13 21.47
N GLU A 119 -11.94 8.31 21.04
CA GLU A 119 -13.06 8.70 21.92
C GLU A 119 -13.32 7.64 23.00
N ARG A 120 -13.21 6.35 22.65
CA ARG A 120 -13.42 5.25 23.60
C ARG A 120 -12.21 4.97 24.48
N ALA A 121 -11.01 4.98 23.89
CA ALA A 121 -9.78 4.58 24.57
C ALA A 121 -9.11 5.74 25.33
N GLN A 122 -9.45 6.99 25.00
CA GLN A 122 -8.94 8.23 25.62
C GLN A 122 -7.42 8.24 25.87
N PRO A 123 -6.57 7.97 24.86
CA PRO A 123 -5.12 7.98 25.07
C PRO A 123 -4.61 9.40 25.35
N GLU A 124 -3.57 9.50 26.17
CA GLU A 124 -2.99 10.78 26.56
C GLU A 124 -2.15 11.44 25.45
N GLY A 125 -2.11 12.79 25.50
CA GLY A 125 -1.21 13.61 24.67
C GLY A 125 -1.62 13.70 23.19
N LEU A 126 -2.88 13.45 22.86
CA LEU A 126 -3.39 13.67 21.51
C LEU A 126 -3.52 15.16 21.19
N GLN A 127 -3.14 15.53 19.97
CA GLN A 127 -3.45 16.85 19.42
C GLN A 127 -4.89 16.90 18.88
N GLY A 128 -5.34 18.11 18.53
CA GLY A 128 -6.65 18.34 17.93
C GLY A 128 -6.82 17.61 16.59
N ILE A 129 -8.07 17.34 16.22
CA ILE A 129 -8.43 16.67 14.97
C ILE A 129 -7.91 17.47 13.78
N GLU A 130 -7.15 16.81 12.90
CA GLU A 130 -6.64 17.39 11.67
C GLU A 130 -7.57 17.11 10.49
N ARG A 131 -7.65 18.05 9.53
CA ARG A 131 -8.41 17.89 8.29
C ARG A 131 -7.49 18.19 7.11
N PHE A 132 -7.39 17.24 6.20
CA PHE A 132 -6.54 17.36 5.01
C PHE A 132 -7.37 17.85 3.83
N ALA A 133 -6.86 18.86 3.12
CA ALA A 133 -7.49 19.34 1.90
C ALA A 133 -7.58 18.21 0.85
N PRO A 134 -8.65 18.15 0.03
CA PRO A 134 -8.74 17.19 -1.06
C PRO A 134 -7.55 17.27 -2.02
N THR A 135 -7.25 16.17 -2.69
CA THR A 135 -6.20 16.10 -3.70
C THR A 135 -6.56 16.99 -4.89
N ARG A 136 -5.67 17.91 -5.26
CA ARG A 136 -5.81 18.78 -6.43
C ARG A 136 -5.55 17.97 -7.68
N VAL A 137 -6.45 18.10 -8.66
CA VAL A 137 -6.40 17.39 -9.93
C VAL A 137 -6.48 18.40 -11.08
N PRO A 138 -5.63 18.29 -12.11
CA PRO A 138 -5.72 19.16 -13.28
C PRO A 138 -7.07 19.05 -13.99
N ASN A 139 -7.63 20.19 -14.40
CA ASN A 139 -8.85 20.27 -15.20
C ASN A 139 -8.66 21.28 -16.36
N PRO A 140 -8.65 20.84 -17.64
CA PRO A 140 -8.78 19.45 -18.09
C PRO A 140 -7.52 18.61 -17.79
N PRO A 141 -7.64 17.28 -17.63
CA PRO A 141 -6.49 16.41 -17.44
C PRO A 141 -5.67 16.28 -18.73
N ARG A 142 -4.35 16.16 -18.62
CA ARG A 142 -3.49 15.77 -19.75
C ARG A 142 -3.69 14.30 -20.06
N LEU A 143 -4.22 14.00 -21.25
CA LEU A 143 -4.49 12.62 -21.70
C LEU A 143 -3.40 12.04 -22.60
N THR A 144 -2.58 12.89 -23.22
CA THR A 144 -1.53 12.43 -24.14
C THR A 144 -0.24 13.22 -23.95
N GLN A 145 0.88 12.60 -24.33
CA GLN A 145 2.19 13.22 -24.28
C GLN A 145 3.12 12.64 -25.35
N ASP A 146 3.61 13.50 -26.24
CA ASP A 146 4.64 13.15 -27.23
C ASP A 146 5.99 12.89 -26.53
N LEU A 147 6.55 11.70 -26.74
CA LEU A 147 7.83 11.27 -26.18
C LEU A 147 9.00 11.49 -27.16
N THR A 148 8.73 11.74 -28.43
CA THR A 148 9.75 11.84 -29.49
C THR A 148 10.51 13.17 -29.45
N ARG A 149 9.94 14.21 -28.85
CA ARG A 149 10.52 15.56 -28.79
C ARG A 149 11.56 15.77 -27.68
N GLY A 150 12.11 14.70 -27.11
CA GLY A 150 13.17 14.77 -26.09
C GLY A 150 12.77 15.45 -24.76
N LYS A 151 11.46 15.54 -24.47
CA LYS A 151 10.95 16.17 -23.24
C LYS A 151 11.31 15.40 -21.96
N PHE A 152 11.42 14.07 -22.06
CA PHE A 152 11.85 13.21 -20.96
C PHE A 152 13.21 12.61 -21.29
N ARG A 153 14.19 12.84 -20.40
CA ARG A 153 15.52 12.22 -20.49
C ARG A 153 15.66 10.99 -19.59
N THR A 154 14.76 10.86 -18.62
CA THR A 154 14.79 9.80 -17.62
C THR A 154 13.37 9.35 -17.34
N VAL A 155 13.19 8.03 -17.26
CA VAL A 155 11.94 7.39 -16.85
C VAL A 155 12.25 6.49 -15.67
N ILE A 156 11.51 6.66 -14.58
CA ILE A 156 11.61 5.83 -13.38
C ILE A 156 10.34 4.99 -13.27
N TRP A 157 10.49 3.67 -13.34
CA TRP A 157 9.38 2.74 -13.16
C TRP A 157 9.20 2.41 -11.68
N ALA A 158 8.35 3.17 -11.01
CA ALA A 158 7.96 2.94 -9.61
C ALA A 158 6.62 2.17 -9.52
N THR A 159 6.44 1.13 -10.33
CA THR A 159 5.16 0.40 -10.51
C THR A 159 5.04 -0.86 -9.65
N GLY A 160 5.89 -1.00 -8.64
CA GLY A 160 5.90 -2.16 -7.75
C GLY A 160 6.57 -3.39 -8.35
N PHE A 161 6.33 -4.53 -7.71
CA PHE A 161 6.89 -5.84 -8.07
C PHE A 161 5.82 -6.93 -7.93
N ARG A 162 6.13 -8.13 -8.39
CA ARG A 162 5.32 -9.34 -8.20
C ARG A 162 6.19 -10.47 -7.65
N PRO A 163 5.65 -11.37 -6.82
CA PRO A 163 6.37 -12.58 -6.44
C PRO A 163 6.75 -13.39 -7.69
N ASP A 164 7.98 -13.90 -7.71
CA ASP A 164 8.43 -14.86 -8.71
C ASP A 164 8.59 -16.23 -8.04
N HIS A 165 7.72 -17.17 -8.42
CA HIS A 165 7.74 -18.54 -7.95
C HIS A 165 8.23 -19.51 -9.03
N GLY A 166 8.90 -19.04 -10.08
CA GLY A 166 9.38 -19.88 -11.19
C GLY A 166 10.32 -21.01 -10.76
N TRP A 167 10.95 -20.89 -9.59
CA TRP A 167 11.79 -21.90 -8.97
C TRP A 167 11.02 -23.03 -8.25
N LEU A 168 9.72 -22.85 -7.98
CA LEU A 168 8.92 -23.79 -7.20
C LEU A 168 8.11 -24.71 -8.14
N HIS A 169 8.61 -25.92 -8.34
CA HIS A 169 7.98 -26.94 -9.19
C HIS A 169 7.04 -27.85 -8.39
N ALA A 170 5.95 -27.27 -7.86
CA ALA A 170 4.95 -28.00 -7.09
C ALA A 170 3.52 -27.58 -7.46
N PRO A 171 2.52 -28.48 -7.37
CA PRO A 171 1.12 -28.18 -7.71
C PRO A 171 0.41 -27.41 -6.59
N VAL A 172 0.99 -26.29 -6.16
CA VAL A 172 0.56 -25.53 -4.96
C VAL A 172 0.05 -24.12 -5.29
N PHE A 173 -0.26 -23.88 -6.57
CA PHE A 173 -0.74 -22.59 -7.04
C PHE A 173 -2.24 -22.61 -7.33
N ASP A 174 -2.91 -21.50 -7.04
CA ASP A 174 -4.29 -21.29 -7.45
C ASP A 174 -4.40 -20.97 -8.96
N ARG A 175 -5.64 -20.83 -9.47
CA ARG A 175 -5.92 -20.49 -10.87
C ARG A 175 -5.33 -19.13 -11.32
N LYS A 176 -4.88 -18.30 -10.38
CA LYS A 176 -4.29 -16.98 -10.61
C LYS A 176 -2.76 -17.01 -10.45
N GLY A 177 -2.15 -18.19 -10.28
CA GLY A 177 -0.70 -18.39 -10.15
C GLY A 177 -0.13 -17.98 -8.79
N ARG A 178 -0.97 -17.87 -7.75
CA ARG A 178 -0.55 -17.50 -6.40
C ARG A 178 -0.43 -18.73 -5.53
N LEU A 179 0.46 -18.71 -4.55
CA LEU A 179 0.57 -19.78 -3.57
C LEU A 179 -0.77 -19.97 -2.85
N ALA A 180 -1.37 -21.15 -3.01
CA ALA A 180 -2.51 -21.56 -2.23
C ALA A 180 -2.03 -21.93 -0.82
N HIS A 181 -2.50 -21.20 0.18
CA HIS A 181 -2.05 -21.40 1.55
C HIS A 181 -3.18 -21.14 2.54
N ARG A 182 -3.08 -21.74 3.72
CA ARG A 182 -3.86 -21.36 4.91
C ARG A 182 -2.88 -20.85 5.96
N GLU A 183 -2.95 -19.56 6.26
CA GLU A 183 -2.09 -18.93 7.29
C GLU A 183 -0.57 -19.15 7.12
N GLY A 184 -0.12 -19.36 5.89
CA GLY A 184 1.28 -19.66 5.56
C GLY A 184 1.61 -21.13 5.41
N VAL A 185 0.71 -22.06 5.75
CA VAL A 185 0.86 -23.48 5.43
C VAL A 185 0.43 -23.73 3.98
N VAL A 186 1.36 -24.18 3.14
CA VAL A 186 1.12 -24.44 1.71
C VAL A 186 0.91 -25.94 1.46
N ALA A 187 1.87 -26.76 1.92
CA ALA A 187 1.84 -28.22 1.86
C ALA A 187 2.73 -28.79 2.98
N PRO A 188 2.69 -30.11 3.28
CA PRO A 188 3.63 -30.71 4.22
C PRO A 188 5.09 -30.37 3.85
N GLY A 189 5.81 -29.72 4.76
CA GLY A 189 7.19 -29.29 4.52
C GLY A 189 7.35 -28.02 3.66
N LEU A 190 6.26 -27.38 3.23
CA LEU A 190 6.28 -26.14 2.45
C LEU A 190 5.42 -25.06 3.10
N TYR A 191 6.07 -23.93 3.41
CA TYR A 191 5.46 -22.82 4.12
C TYR A 191 5.79 -21.49 3.43
N ALA A 192 4.88 -20.53 3.52
CA ALA A 192 5.03 -19.17 3.01
C ALA A 192 5.02 -18.18 4.17
N LEU A 193 5.92 -17.19 4.11
CA LEU A 193 6.04 -16.12 5.10
C LEU A 193 6.21 -14.78 4.39
N GLY A 194 5.70 -13.70 4.99
CA GLY A 194 5.85 -12.35 4.46
C GLY A 194 4.93 -12.00 3.28
N LEU A 195 3.95 -12.86 2.95
CA LEU A 195 2.95 -12.52 1.93
C LEU A 195 2.00 -11.42 2.43
N PRO A 196 1.52 -10.54 1.53
CA PRO A 196 0.47 -9.58 1.87
C PRO A 196 -0.73 -10.30 2.48
N PHE A 197 -1.19 -9.80 3.63
CA PHE A 197 -2.32 -10.35 4.38
C PHE A 197 -2.23 -11.88 4.59
N LEU A 198 -1.04 -12.40 4.92
CA LEU A 198 -0.82 -13.84 5.16
C LEU A 198 -1.76 -14.37 6.24
N ARG A 199 -1.72 -13.72 7.41
CA ARG A 199 -2.61 -13.95 8.56
C ARG A 199 -3.28 -12.65 9.00
N ARG A 200 -2.53 -11.54 9.00
CA ARG A 200 -2.94 -10.21 9.50
C ARG A 200 -2.52 -9.11 8.53
N ARG A 201 -3.04 -7.88 8.70
CA ARG A 201 -2.71 -6.73 7.82
C ARG A 201 -1.23 -6.42 7.76
N ASN A 202 -0.52 -6.55 8.87
CA ASN A 202 0.91 -6.29 8.95
C ASN A 202 1.81 -7.49 8.56
N SER A 203 1.27 -8.63 8.10
CA SER A 203 2.05 -9.85 7.77
C SER A 203 3.24 -9.63 6.83
N ALA A 204 3.13 -8.69 5.90
CA ALA A 204 4.20 -8.37 4.93
C ALA A 204 5.14 -7.23 5.39
N LEU A 205 4.93 -6.70 6.60
CA LEU A 205 5.73 -5.62 7.17
C LEU A 205 6.78 -6.20 8.13
N ILE A 206 7.92 -5.51 8.25
CA ILE A 206 9.00 -5.88 9.18
C ILE A 206 8.47 -6.02 10.61
N ASP A 207 7.56 -5.13 11.01
CA ASP A 207 6.97 -5.11 12.35
C ASP A 207 5.96 -6.25 12.60
N GLY A 208 5.35 -6.81 11.54
CA GLY A 208 4.30 -7.83 11.68
C GLY A 208 4.75 -9.27 11.41
N VAL A 209 5.76 -9.47 10.55
CA VAL A 209 6.15 -10.80 10.06
C VAL A 209 6.60 -11.76 11.19
N GLY A 210 7.13 -11.22 12.29
CA GLY A 210 7.65 -12.03 13.41
C GLY A 210 6.60 -12.93 14.05
N ALA A 211 5.37 -12.45 14.23
CA ALA A 211 4.32 -13.26 14.85
C ALA A 211 3.69 -14.28 13.88
N ASP A 212 3.85 -14.09 12.56
CA ASP A 212 3.54 -15.14 11.59
C ASP A 212 4.63 -16.21 11.55
N ALA A 213 5.90 -15.81 11.69
CA ALA A 213 7.01 -16.73 11.81
C ALA A 213 6.89 -17.62 13.06
N ALA A 214 6.54 -17.03 14.22
CA ALA A 214 6.29 -17.78 15.45
C ALA A 214 5.18 -18.84 15.28
N HIS A 215 4.06 -18.46 14.67
CA HIS A 215 2.96 -19.38 14.40
C HIS A 215 3.38 -20.56 13.50
N LEU A 216 4.13 -20.29 12.44
CA LEU A 216 4.63 -21.36 11.57
C LEU A 216 5.65 -22.25 12.29
N ALA A 217 6.50 -21.68 13.15
CA ALA A 217 7.44 -22.44 13.96
C ALA A 217 6.72 -23.42 14.91
N ASP A 218 5.68 -22.96 15.60
CA ASP A 218 4.85 -23.79 16.47
C ASP A 218 4.17 -24.92 15.68
N HIS A 219 3.62 -24.60 14.50
CA HIS A 219 3.02 -25.60 13.61
C HIS A 219 4.03 -26.67 13.16
N ILE A 220 5.26 -26.26 12.80
CA ILE A 220 6.33 -27.18 12.38
C ILE A 220 6.79 -28.07 13.55
N ALA A 221 6.93 -27.50 14.75
CA ALA A 221 7.30 -28.27 15.94
C ALA A 221 6.23 -29.32 16.29
N GLY A 222 4.94 -28.93 16.24
CA GLY A 222 3.83 -29.82 16.54
C GLY A 222 3.62 -30.96 15.53
N THR A 223 4.01 -30.77 14.27
CA THR A 223 3.92 -31.80 13.22
C THR A 223 5.08 -32.80 13.28
N ARG A 224 6.29 -32.37 13.65
CA ARG A 224 7.43 -33.27 13.86
C ARG A 224 7.19 -34.29 14.97
N GLY A 225 6.50 -33.90 16.05
CA GLY A 225 6.12 -34.82 17.13
C GLY A 225 5.15 -35.92 16.70
N ARG A 226 4.40 -35.75 15.60
CA ARG A 226 3.44 -36.75 15.09
C ARG A 226 4.01 -37.68 14.02
N LEU A 227 5.12 -37.30 13.37
CA LEU A 227 5.82 -38.15 12.40
C LEU A 227 6.85 -39.07 13.05
N ALA A 228 7.23 -38.79 14.31
CA ALA A 228 8.16 -39.58 15.11
C ALA A 228 7.47 -40.56 16.09
N ALA A 229 6.13 -40.58 16.13
CA ALA A 229 5.30 -41.45 16.93
C ALA A 229 4.49 -42.40 16.03
#